data_AF-A0A3B0XVS4-F1
#
_entry.id   AF-A0A3B0XVS4-F1
#
_cell.length_a   1.000
_cell.length_b   1.000
_cell.length_c   1.000
_cell.angle_alpha   90.00
_cell.angle_beta   90.00
_cell.angle_gamma   90.00
#
_symmetry.space_group_name_H-M   'P 1'
#
loop_
_entity.id
_entity.type
_entity.pdbx_description
1 polymer ?
#
loop_
_entity_poly.entity_id
_entity_poly.type
_entity_poly.pdbx_seq_one_letter_code
_entity_poly.pdbx_strand_id
1 'polypeptide(L)'
;MNNFIKYLPTDNLYKFIALSGVVTSLASAYLYVSKVYEYKEKILEHKEELSFIAPITQIGFALGFFIACFGFYLWYTRIQRPIDKEISAKANISLIQSRREIENLDIVKYQEAYKALSKLEYQITMALLQVVNDLGPGKSFNANDIPTNEGYSELQMNVEFYIPEISDNLKNVNSLYLNFFKSIADFISEKDTESSKISQIVIKAFEISDKISHEITEMKESLKKLANNYEK
;
A
#
# COMPACT_ATOMS: atom_id res chain seq x y z
N MET A 1 -9.03 19.51 11.92
CA MET A 1 -10.03 19.73 12.99
C MET A 1 -9.49 19.11 14.26
N ASN A 2 -9.01 19.94 15.20
CA ASN A 2 -8.64 19.49 16.54
C ASN A 2 -9.92 19.09 17.28
N ASN A 3 -10.37 17.85 17.09
CA ASN A 3 -11.27 17.23 18.04
C ASN A 3 -10.46 16.95 19.30
N PHE A 4 -10.20 18.02 20.06
CA PHE A 4 -10.16 17.95 21.50
C PHE A 4 -11.50 17.35 21.91
N ILE A 5 -11.64 16.02 21.85
CA ILE A 5 -12.40 15.30 22.87
C ILE A 5 -11.60 15.56 24.13
N LYS A 6 -11.81 16.78 24.64
CA LYS A 6 -11.32 17.31 25.89
C LYS A 6 -11.72 16.22 26.86
N TYR A 7 -10.74 15.41 27.30
CA TYR A 7 -10.93 14.36 28.27
C TYR A 7 -11.86 14.94 29.32
N LEU A 8 -13.13 14.51 29.29
CA LEU A 8 -14.10 15.06 30.20
C LEU A 8 -13.49 14.80 31.57
N PRO A 9 -13.52 15.76 32.51
CA PRO A 9 -12.94 15.58 33.84
C PRO A 9 -13.49 14.34 34.58
N THR A 10 -14.52 13.70 34.01
CA THR A 10 -15.11 12.43 34.39
C THR A 10 -14.23 11.19 34.17
N ASP A 11 -13.17 11.20 33.34
CA ASP A 11 -12.26 10.03 33.23
C ASP A 11 -11.54 9.75 34.55
N ASN A 12 -11.04 10.83 35.16
CA ASN A 12 -10.41 10.74 36.47
C ASN A 12 -11.42 10.35 37.55
N LEU A 13 -12.70 10.69 37.40
CA LEU A 13 -13.74 10.35 38.37
C LEU A 13 -14.01 8.84 38.42
N TYR A 14 -14.23 8.16 37.30
CA TYR A 14 -14.52 6.72 37.32
C TYR A 14 -13.32 5.89 37.77
N LYS A 15 -12.12 6.29 37.34
CA LYS A 15 -10.86 5.70 37.82
C LYS A 15 -10.68 5.90 39.32
N PHE A 16 -10.99 7.10 39.83
CA PHE A 16 -10.94 7.38 41.26
C PHE A 16 -11.94 6.53 42.06
N ILE A 17 -13.18 6.38 41.58
CA ILE A 17 -14.19 5.50 42.20
C ILE A 17 -13.71 4.05 42.19
N ALA A 18 -13.18 3.57 41.07
CA ALA A 18 -12.65 2.20 40.99
C ALA A 18 -11.50 2.00 42.00
N LEU A 19 -10.56 2.93 42.03
CA LEU A 19 -9.39 2.89 42.90
C LEU A 19 -9.76 3.01 44.39
N SER A 20 -10.72 3.86 44.75
CA SER A 20 -11.18 3.99 46.14
C SER A 20 -11.87 2.71 46.62
N GLY A 21 -12.61 2.02 45.75
CA GLY A 21 -13.16 0.70 46.03
C GLY A 21 -12.07 -0.34 46.32
N VAL A 22 -11.03 -0.40 45.47
CA VAL A 22 -9.89 -1.30 45.68
C VAL A 22 -9.18 -0.99 47.00
N VAL A 23 -8.89 0.28 47.27
CA VAL A 23 -8.23 0.71 48.52
C VAL A 23 -9.06 0.33 49.74
N THR A 24 -10.38 0.56 49.70
CA THR A 24 -11.30 0.20 50.80
C THR A 24 -11.33 -1.31 51.03
N SER A 25 -11.38 -2.09 49.95
CA SER A 25 -11.40 -3.55 50.01
C SER A 25 -10.11 -4.10 50.62
N LEU A 26 -8.95 -3.62 50.14
CA LEU A 26 -7.64 -4.03 50.65
C LEU A 26 -7.42 -3.58 52.10
N ALA A 27 -7.81 -2.37 52.47
CA ALA A 27 -7.72 -1.89 53.85
C ALA A 27 -8.55 -2.76 54.80
N SER A 28 -9.76 -3.15 54.39
CA SER A 28 -10.63 -4.03 55.19
C SER A 28 -10.03 -5.42 55.39
N ALA A 29 -9.49 -6.01 54.31
CA ALA A 29 -8.80 -7.30 54.39
C ALA A 29 -7.53 -7.22 55.26
N TYR A 30 -6.74 -6.16 55.09
CA TYR A 30 -5.53 -5.93 55.88
C TYR A 30 -5.85 -5.79 57.38
N LEU A 31 -6.86 -5.02 57.75
CA LEU A 31 -7.29 -4.86 59.14
C LEU A 31 -7.70 -6.19 59.78
N TYR A 32 -8.45 -7.02 59.06
CA TYR A 32 -8.84 -8.34 59.53
C TYR A 32 -7.63 -9.25 59.77
N VAL A 33 -6.74 -9.36 58.77
CA VAL A 33 -5.53 -10.19 58.86
C VAL A 33 -4.61 -9.72 59.97
N SER A 34 -4.42 -8.40 60.11
CA SER A 34 -3.61 -7.81 61.16
C SER A 34 -4.11 -8.19 62.55
N LYS A 35 -5.43 -8.08 62.80
CA LYS A 35 -6.04 -8.44 64.10
C LYS A 35 -6.00 -9.94 64.39
N VAL A 36 -6.21 -10.78 63.39
CA VAL A 36 -6.06 -12.24 63.53
C VAL A 36 -4.62 -12.60 63.90
N TYR A 37 -3.62 -11.93 63.31
CA TYR A 37 -2.22 -12.17 63.63
C TYR A 37 -1.84 -11.70 65.03
N GLU A 38 -2.33 -10.53 65.45
CA GLU A 38 -2.15 -9.98 66.80
C GLU A 38 -2.67 -10.94 67.88
N TYR A 39 -3.81 -11.59 67.64
CA TYR A 39 -4.44 -12.47 68.62
C TYR A 39 -4.05 -13.95 68.50
N LYS A 40 -3.10 -14.29 67.63
CA LYS A 40 -2.75 -15.68 67.30
C LYS A 40 -2.41 -16.55 68.52
N GLU A 41 -1.74 -16.00 69.53
CA GLU A 41 -1.36 -16.74 70.75
C GLU A 41 -2.46 -16.80 71.81
N LYS A 42 -3.46 -15.90 71.74
CA LYS A 42 -4.51 -15.70 72.75
C LYS A 42 -5.90 -15.63 72.12
N ILE A 43 -6.15 -16.46 71.11
CA ILE A 43 -7.41 -16.45 70.32
C ILE A 43 -8.64 -16.67 71.22
N LEU A 44 -8.51 -17.54 72.23
CA LEU A 44 -9.62 -17.84 73.15
C LEU A 44 -10.00 -16.63 74.00
N GLU A 45 -9.02 -15.84 74.44
CA GLU A 45 -9.24 -14.63 75.25
C GLU A 45 -9.91 -13.52 74.43
N HIS A 46 -9.63 -13.43 73.12
CA HIS A 46 -10.11 -12.35 72.24
C HIS A 46 -11.20 -12.79 71.25
N LYS A 47 -11.87 -13.90 71.51
CA LYS A 47 -12.88 -14.47 70.60
C LYS A 47 -14.04 -13.51 70.33
N GLU A 48 -14.51 -12.82 71.37
CA GLU A 48 -15.63 -11.87 71.24
C GLU A 48 -15.27 -10.69 70.35
N GLU A 49 -14.07 -10.13 70.50
CA GLU A 49 -13.57 -9.03 69.66
C GLU A 49 -13.42 -9.46 68.20
N LEU A 50 -12.85 -10.65 67.95
CA LEU A 50 -12.74 -11.19 66.60
C LEU A 50 -14.12 -11.42 65.97
N SER A 51 -15.08 -11.92 66.75
CA SER A 51 -16.44 -12.15 66.28
C SER A 51 -17.17 -10.86 65.91
N PHE A 52 -16.79 -9.74 66.54
CA PHE A 52 -17.31 -8.41 66.22
C PHE A 52 -16.63 -7.77 65.00
N ILE A 53 -15.30 -7.88 64.88
CA ILE A 53 -14.52 -7.28 63.78
C ILE A 53 -14.73 -8.01 62.45
N ALA A 54 -14.91 -9.33 62.48
CA ALA A 54 -15.09 -10.15 61.29
C ALA A 54 -16.23 -9.68 60.36
N PRO A 55 -17.48 -9.52 60.82
CA PRO A 55 -18.57 -9.07 59.94
C PRO A 55 -18.33 -7.65 59.40
N ILE A 56 -17.75 -6.75 60.20
CA ILE A 56 -17.47 -5.36 59.78
C ILE A 56 -16.44 -5.34 58.63
N THR A 57 -15.34 -6.07 58.79
CA THR A 57 -14.28 -6.15 57.76
C THR A 57 -14.75 -6.89 56.50
N GLN A 58 -15.60 -7.92 56.64
CA GLN A 58 -16.22 -8.60 55.50
C GLN A 58 -17.16 -7.67 54.72
N ILE A 59 -17.99 -6.89 55.40
CA ILE A 59 -18.86 -5.88 54.77
C ILE A 59 -18.03 -4.81 54.07
N GLY A 60 -16.98 -4.30 54.73
CA GLY A 60 -16.06 -3.32 54.15
C GLY A 60 -15.35 -3.85 52.90
N PHE A 61 -14.90 -5.11 52.94
CA PHE A 61 -14.31 -5.80 51.80
C PHE A 61 -15.30 -5.90 50.62
N ALA A 62 -16.52 -6.39 50.89
CA ALA A 62 -17.55 -6.58 49.88
C ALA A 62 -18.01 -5.25 49.26
N LEU A 63 -18.19 -4.21 50.08
CA LEU A 63 -18.57 -2.88 49.62
C LEU A 63 -17.47 -2.26 48.76
N GLY A 64 -16.21 -2.33 49.21
CA GLY A 64 -15.06 -1.85 48.45
C GLY A 64 -14.94 -2.57 47.10
N PHE A 65 -15.09 -3.89 47.09
CA PHE A 65 -15.08 -4.68 45.86
C PHE A 65 -16.20 -4.29 44.90
N PHE A 66 -17.42 -4.11 45.40
CA PHE A 66 -18.56 -3.68 44.58
C PHE A 66 -18.35 -2.28 43.98
N ILE A 67 -17.85 -1.32 44.78
CA ILE A 67 -17.50 0.02 44.31
C ILE A 67 -16.42 -0.05 43.21
N ALA A 68 -15.41 -0.91 43.39
CA ALA A 68 -14.36 -1.10 42.39
C ALA A 68 -14.95 -1.60 41.06
N CYS A 69 -15.73 -2.67 41.10
CA CYS A 69 -16.40 -3.22 39.91
C CYS A 69 -17.30 -2.20 39.23
N PHE A 70 -18.08 -1.43 40.01
CA PHE A 70 -18.95 -0.39 39.48
C PHE A 70 -18.16 0.74 38.81
N GLY A 71 -17.07 1.19 39.42
CA GLY A 71 -16.16 2.18 38.83
C GLY A 71 -15.56 1.73 37.51
N PHE A 72 -15.07 0.49 37.45
CA PHE A 72 -14.55 -0.10 36.21
C PHE A 72 -15.64 -0.26 35.14
N TYR A 73 -16.85 -0.67 35.52
CA TYR A 73 -17.98 -0.78 34.60
C TYR A 73 -18.34 0.56 33.97
N LEU A 74 -18.42 1.63 34.76
CA LEU A 74 -18.67 2.98 34.26
C LEU A 74 -17.55 3.47 33.35
N TRP A 75 -16.29 3.29 33.76
CA TRP A 75 -15.14 3.65 32.95
C TRP A 75 -15.15 2.95 31.59
N TYR A 76 -15.34 1.64 31.57
CA TYR A 76 -15.35 0.87 30.33
C TYR A 76 -16.48 1.28 29.39
N THR A 77 -17.71 1.37 29.91
CA THR A 77 -18.90 1.65 29.09
C THR A 77 -18.95 3.07 28.57
N ARG A 78 -18.53 4.05 29.38
CA ARG A 78 -18.63 5.49 29.04
C ARG A 78 -17.41 6.03 28.33
N ILE A 79 -16.22 5.47 28.56
CA ILE A 79 -14.96 6.05 28.10
C ILE A 79 -14.25 5.12 27.14
N GLN A 80 -13.92 3.90 27.57
CA GLN A 80 -13.13 2.98 26.76
C GLN A 80 -13.85 2.59 25.47
N ARG A 81 -15.12 2.17 25.55
CA ARG A 81 -15.87 1.69 24.37
C ARG A 81 -16.01 2.74 23.25
N PRO A 82 -16.34 4.03 23.52
CA PRO A 82 -16.32 5.06 22.49
C PRO A 82 -14.93 5.30 21.88
N ILE A 83 -13.88 5.31 22.69
CA ILE A 83 -12.50 5.48 22.23
C ILE A 83 -12.11 4.34 21.30
N ASP A 84 -12.40 3.09 21.66
CA ASP A 84 -12.11 1.92 20.83
C ASP A 84 -12.84 2.00 19.48
N LYS A 85 -14.09 2.46 19.46
CA LYS A 85 -14.84 2.71 18.22
C LYS A 85 -14.20 3.79 17.36
N GLU A 86 -13.73 4.88 17.97
CA GLU A 86 -13.05 5.96 17.24
C GLU A 86 -11.71 5.50 16.66
N ILE A 87 -10.92 4.76 17.44
CA ILE A 87 -9.65 4.18 16.98
C ILE A 87 -9.88 3.21 15.83
N SER A 88 -10.88 2.33 15.95
CA SER A 88 -11.27 1.40 14.88
C SER A 88 -11.74 2.13 13.62
N ALA A 89 -12.53 3.19 13.76
CA ALA A 89 -12.96 4.02 12.63
C ALA A 89 -11.78 4.74 11.95
N LYS A 90 -10.86 5.32 12.73
CA LYS A 90 -9.64 5.96 12.20
C LYS A 90 -8.73 4.96 11.49
N ALA A 91 -8.56 3.77 12.06
CA ALA A 91 -7.78 2.70 11.43
C ALA A 91 -8.40 2.31 10.08
N ASN A 92 -9.73 2.13 10.02
CA ASN A 92 -10.42 1.83 8.77
C ASN A 92 -10.26 2.96 7.74
N ILE A 93 -10.41 4.23 8.14
CA ILE A 93 -10.18 5.38 7.26
C ILE A 93 -8.74 5.38 6.72
N SER A 94 -7.74 5.14 7.57
CA SER A 94 -6.34 5.09 7.14
C SER A 94 -6.06 3.94 6.18
N LEU A 95 -6.66 2.77 6.39
CA LEU A 95 -6.55 1.63 5.48
C LEU A 95 -7.18 1.92 4.11
N ILE A 96 -8.36 2.56 4.10
CA ILE A 96 -9.02 3.00 2.86
C ILE A 96 -8.17 4.04 2.14
N GLN A 97 -7.55 4.97 2.87
CA GLN A 97 -6.65 5.98 2.28
C GLN A 97 -5.41 5.33 1.67
N SER A 98 -4.72 4.44 2.39
CA SER A 98 -3.55 3.72 1.87
C SER A 98 -3.90 2.86 0.66
N ARG A 99 -5.06 2.21 0.63
CA ARG A 99 -5.53 1.50 -0.56
C ARG A 99 -5.68 2.46 -1.75
N ARG A 100 -6.34 3.60 -1.57
CA ARG A 100 -6.48 4.61 -2.64
C ARG A 100 -5.15 5.17 -3.12
N GLU A 101 -4.18 5.33 -2.22
CA GLU A 101 -2.84 5.79 -2.59
C GLU A 101 -2.11 4.76 -3.46
N ILE A 102 -2.24 3.46 -3.14
CA ILE A 102 -1.70 2.37 -3.97
C ILE A 102 -2.40 2.34 -5.33
N GLU A 103 -3.74 2.40 -5.36
CA GLU A 103 -4.52 2.44 -6.59
C GLU A 103 -4.13 3.63 -7.48
N ASN A 104 -3.95 4.81 -6.89
CA ASN A 104 -3.47 6.00 -7.60
C ASN A 104 -2.04 5.84 -8.13
N LEU A 105 -1.16 5.21 -7.35
CA LEU A 105 0.21 4.93 -7.78
C LEU A 105 0.21 4.00 -9.00
N ASP A 106 -0.59 2.94 -8.97
CA ASP A 106 -0.74 2.00 -10.10
C ASP A 106 -1.22 2.74 -11.36
N ILE A 107 -2.24 3.59 -11.24
CA ILE A 107 -2.74 4.41 -12.36
C ILE A 107 -1.64 5.30 -12.94
N VAL A 108 -0.85 5.97 -12.09
CA VAL A 108 0.28 6.80 -12.54
C VAL A 108 1.31 5.95 -13.29
N LYS A 109 1.62 4.75 -12.79
CA LYS A 109 2.54 3.82 -13.47
C LYS A 109 2.01 3.33 -14.81
N TYR A 110 0.71 3.08 -14.92
CA TYR A 110 0.09 2.72 -16.20
C TYR A 110 0.16 3.87 -17.22
N GLN A 111 -0.03 5.11 -16.78
CA GLN A 111 0.11 6.30 -17.62
C GLN A 111 1.55 6.52 -18.08
N GLU A 112 2.53 6.33 -17.20
CA GLU A 112 3.96 6.39 -17.52
C GLU A 112 4.33 5.33 -18.58
N ALA A 113 3.91 4.08 -18.39
CA ALA A 113 4.12 3.00 -19.36
C ALA A 113 3.46 3.29 -20.71
N TYR A 114 2.22 3.82 -20.72
CA TYR A 114 1.52 4.21 -21.94
C TYR A 114 2.27 5.29 -22.72
N LYS A 115 2.78 6.31 -22.02
CA LYS A 115 3.58 7.39 -22.62
C LYS A 115 4.88 6.85 -23.20
N ALA A 116 5.57 5.96 -22.48
CA ALA A 116 6.80 5.34 -22.95
C ALA A 116 6.57 4.45 -24.18
N LEU A 117 5.50 3.65 -24.21
CA LEU A 117 5.09 2.88 -25.39
C LEU A 117 4.79 3.77 -26.60
N SER A 118 4.13 4.91 -26.38
CA SER A 118 3.84 5.88 -27.45
C SER A 118 5.11 6.52 -28.01
N LYS A 119 6.09 6.79 -27.14
CA LYS A 119 7.41 7.28 -27.57
C LYS A 119 8.13 6.23 -28.42
N LEU A 120 8.10 4.97 -28.00
CA LEU A 120 8.72 3.86 -28.75
C LEU A 120 8.11 3.70 -30.15
N GLU A 121 6.78 3.71 -30.26
CA GLU A 121 6.08 3.64 -31.55
C GLU A 121 6.45 4.81 -32.48
N TYR A 122 6.51 6.02 -31.93
CA TYR A 122 6.96 7.20 -32.67
C TYR A 122 8.40 7.06 -33.16
N GLN A 123 9.32 6.57 -32.32
CA GLN A 123 10.72 6.34 -32.68
C GLN A 123 10.85 5.35 -33.84
N ILE A 124 10.11 4.24 -33.81
CA ILE A 124 10.09 3.23 -34.88
C ILE A 124 9.56 3.84 -36.19
N THR A 125 8.47 4.59 -36.10
CA THR A 125 7.85 5.27 -37.25
C THR A 125 8.83 6.26 -37.90
N MET A 126 9.52 7.07 -37.09
CA MET A 126 10.51 8.02 -37.57
C MET A 126 11.73 7.35 -38.20
N ALA A 127 12.23 6.26 -37.59
CA ALA A 127 13.32 5.48 -38.17
C ALA A 127 12.95 4.89 -39.53
N LEU A 128 11.72 4.37 -39.66
CA LEU A 128 11.20 3.84 -40.93
C LEU A 128 11.05 4.95 -41.99
N LEU A 129 10.49 6.11 -41.62
CA LEU A 129 10.37 7.26 -42.51
C LEU A 129 11.74 7.75 -43.00
N GLN A 130 12.76 7.73 -42.14
CA GLN A 130 14.11 8.10 -42.50
C GLN A 130 14.69 7.14 -43.55
N VAL A 131 14.56 5.82 -43.34
CA VAL A 131 14.98 4.81 -44.32
C VAL A 131 14.31 5.03 -45.68
N VAL A 132 13.00 5.32 -45.68
CA VAL A 132 12.26 5.60 -46.92
C VAL A 132 12.72 6.89 -47.59
N ASN A 133 12.97 7.94 -46.82
CA ASN A 133 13.43 9.22 -47.33
C ASN A 133 14.83 9.12 -47.96
N ASP A 134 15.69 8.26 -47.40
CA ASP A 134 17.06 8.04 -47.87
C ASP A 134 17.14 7.15 -49.13
N LEU A 135 16.04 6.53 -49.56
CA LEU A 135 15.91 5.97 -50.91
C LEU A 135 15.84 7.06 -52.00
N GLY A 136 15.62 8.32 -51.62
CA GLY A 136 15.58 9.44 -52.55
C GLY A 136 16.97 9.75 -53.15
N PRO A 137 17.05 10.10 -54.45
CA PRO A 137 18.32 10.40 -55.09
C PRO A 137 19.07 11.55 -54.39
N GLY A 138 20.34 11.31 -54.03
CA GLY A 138 21.25 12.31 -53.49
C GLY A 138 21.19 12.54 -51.98
N LYS A 139 20.49 11.71 -51.21
CA LYS A 139 20.47 11.79 -49.74
C LYS A 139 21.43 10.79 -49.09
N SER A 140 22.02 11.17 -47.97
CA SER A 140 22.92 10.33 -47.17
C SER A 140 22.31 10.04 -45.81
N PHE A 141 22.22 8.76 -45.46
CA PHE A 141 21.75 8.31 -44.16
C PHE A 141 22.60 8.88 -43.03
N ASN A 142 21.96 9.55 -42.07
CA ASN A 142 22.59 10.05 -40.85
C ASN A 142 22.15 9.22 -39.64
N ALA A 143 23.04 8.36 -39.16
CA ALA A 143 22.76 7.49 -38.01
C ALA A 143 22.51 8.26 -36.70
N ASN A 144 22.97 9.51 -36.59
CA ASN A 144 22.76 10.33 -35.40
C ASN A 144 21.32 10.79 -35.24
N ASP A 145 20.52 10.73 -36.32
CA ASP A 145 19.10 11.09 -36.28
C ASP A 145 18.24 9.93 -35.78
N ILE A 146 18.83 8.73 -35.59
CA ILE A 146 18.14 7.59 -35.00
C ILE A 146 18.05 7.82 -33.48
N PRO A 147 16.83 7.87 -32.92
CA PRO A 147 16.64 8.07 -31.49
C PRO A 147 17.25 6.92 -30.66
N THR A 148 17.93 7.26 -29.57
CA THR A 148 18.56 6.30 -28.66
C THR A 148 17.53 5.50 -27.84
N ASN A 149 17.93 4.30 -27.43
CA ASN A 149 17.09 3.33 -26.70
C ASN A 149 16.91 3.67 -25.19
N GLU A 150 17.27 4.88 -24.75
CA GLU A 150 17.31 5.22 -23.32
C GLU A 150 15.94 5.07 -22.63
N GLY A 151 14.85 5.35 -23.36
CA GLY A 151 13.49 5.19 -22.81
C GLY A 151 13.03 3.75 -22.66
N TYR A 152 13.71 2.78 -23.28
CA TYR A 152 13.25 1.39 -23.30
C TYR A 152 13.62 0.64 -22.03
N SER A 153 14.80 0.90 -21.45
CA SER A 153 15.18 0.30 -20.17
C SER A 153 14.25 0.74 -19.04
N GLU A 154 13.83 2.01 -19.05
CA GLU A 154 12.84 2.52 -18.10
C GLU A 154 11.46 1.89 -18.33
N LEU A 155 11.01 1.74 -19.58
CA LEU A 155 9.79 1.04 -19.92
C LEU A 155 9.83 -0.43 -19.44
N GLN A 156 10.93 -1.13 -19.69
CA GLN A 156 11.11 -2.52 -19.30
C GLN A 156 11.02 -2.69 -17.78
N MET A 157 11.76 -1.87 -17.03
CA MET A 157 11.72 -1.90 -15.58
C MET A 157 10.31 -1.61 -15.05
N ASN A 158 9.62 -0.60 -15.60
CA ASN A 158 8.28 -0.25 -15.16
C ASN A 158 7.27 -1.36 -15.45
N VAL A 159 7.35 -2.00 -16.62
CA VAL A 159 6.46 -3.09 -17.00
C VAL A 159 6.71 -4.34 -16.16
N GLU A 160 7.96 -4.78 -16.01
CA GLU A 160 8.29 -6.00 -15.27
C GLU A 160 7.90 -5.90 -13.79
N PHE A 161 8.02 -4.72 -13.18
CA PHE A 161 7.75 -4.54 -11.76
C PHE A 161 6.28 -4.18 -11.46
N TYR A 162 5.68 -3.29 -12.24
CA TYR A 162 4.36 -2.74 -11.93
C TYR A 162 3.23 -3.29 -12.80
N ILE A 163 3.54 -3.92 -13.95
CA ILE A 163 2.54 -4.32 -14.95
C ILE A 163 2.88 -5.70 -15.56
N PRO A 164 3.01 -6.74 -14.72
CA PRO A 164 3.43 -8.07 -15.18
C PRO A 164 2.50 -8.64 -16.27
N GLU A 165 1.25 -8.18 -16.34
CA GLU A 165 0.25 -8.60 -17.33
C GLU A 165 0.66 -8.33 -18.78
N ILE A 166 1.51 -7.31 -19.03
CA ILE A 166 1.97 -6.97 -20.38
C ILE A 166 3.46 -7.28 -20.61
N SER A 167 4.12 -7.92 -19.63
CA SER A 167 5.56 -8.23 -19.69
C SER A 167 5.91 -9.13 -20.88
N ASP A 168 5.07 -10.13 -21.20
CA ASP A 168 5.36 -11.03 -22.31
C ASP A 168 5.19 -10.36 -23.68
N ASN A 169 4.20 -9.47 -23.84
CA ASN A 169 4.09 -8.62 -25.03
C ASN A 169 5.32 -7.71 -25.17
N LEU A 170 5.84 -7.16 -24.07
CA LEU A 170 7.04 -6.32 -24.14
C LEU A 170 8.27 -7.11 -24.58
N LYS A 171 8.43 -8.36 -24.15
CA LYS A 171 9.49 -9.26 -24.64
C LYS A 171 9.36 -9.54 -26.14
N ASN A 172 8.14 -9.73 -26.63
CA ASN A 172 7.87 -9.90 -28.06
C ASN A 172 8.27 -8.63 -28.84
N VAL A 173 7.87 -7.45 -28.34
CA VAL A 173 8.30 -6.17 -28.91
C VAL A 173 9.81 -6.04 -28.90
N ASN A 174 10.51 -6.47 -27.84
CA ASN A 174 11.98 -6.44 -27.80
C ASN A 174 12.59 -7.25 -28.95
N SER A 175 12.11 -8.48 -29.13
CA SER A 175 12.58 -9.37 -30.20
C SER A 175 12.32 -8.77 -31.58
N LEU A 176 11.12 -8.23 -31.81
CA LEU A 176 10.78 -7.55 -33.06
C LEU A 176 11.62 -6.29 -33.28
N TYR A 177 11.87 -5.51 -32.24
CA TYR A 177 12.70 -4.31 -32.27
C TYR A 177 14.14 -4.65 -32.69
N LEU A 178 14.74 -5.67 -32.10
CA LEU A 178 16.08 -6.15 -32.50
C LEU A 178 16.10 -6.57 -33.99
N ASN A 179 15.06 -7.26 -34.47
CA ASN A 179 14.95 -7.65 -35.87
C ASN A 179 14.75 -6.45 -36.83
N PHE A 180 14.03 -5.42 -36.38
CA PHE A 180 13.84 -4.17 -37.10
C PHE A 180 15.18 -3.45 -37.30
N PHE A 181 15.94 -3.25 -36.21
CA PHE A 181 17.26 -2.61 -36.28
C PHE A 181 18.27 -3.41 -37.09
N LYS A 182 18.20 -4.75 -37.03
CA LYS A 182 19.00 -5.60 -37.92
C LYS A 182 18.68 -5.31 -39.39
N SER A 183 17.40 -5.19 -39.74
CA SER A 183 16.99 -4.87 -41.12
C SER A 183 17.45 -3.48 -41.55
N ILE A 184 17.47 -2.50 -40.64
CA ILE A 184 18.06 -1.17 -40.92
C ILE A 184 19.58 -1.27 -41.13
N ALA A 185 20.28 -2.06 -40.32
CA ALA A 185 21.73 -2.26 -40.48
C ALA A 185 22.08 -2.93 -41.82
N ASP A 186 21.28 -3.93 -42.22
CA ASP A 186 21.40 -4.59 -43.53
C ASP A 186 21.18 -3.56 -44.66
N PHE A 187 20.18 -2.68 -44.53
CA PHE A 187 19.92 -1.59 -45.49
C PHE A 187 21.13 -0.65 -45.63
N ILE A 188 21.69 -0.18 -44.51
CA ILE A 188 22.84 0.73 -44.51
C ILE A 188 24.05 0.07 -45.20
N SER A 189 24.24 -1.23 -44.97
CA SER A 189 25.38 -2.00 -45.51
C SER A 189 25.22 -2.30 -47.00
N GLU A 190 23.99 -2.48 -47.49
CA GLU A 190 23.67 -2.85 -48.87
C GLU A 190 23.22 -1.68 -49.75
N LYS A 191 23.26 -0.43 -49.26
CA LYS A 191 22.70 0.74 -49.96
C LYS A 191 23.23 0.99 -51.38
N ASP A 192 24.45 0.51 -51.69
CA ASP A 192 25.10 0.68 -53.00
C ASP A 192 24.90 -0.54 -53.92
N THR A 193 24.08 -1.51 -53.51
CA THR A 193 23.81 -2.74 -54.27
C THR A 193 22.58 -2.59 -55.20
N GLU A 194 22.17 -3.70 -55.82
CA GLU A 194 21.05 -3.76 -56.75
C GLU A 194 19.73 -3.29 -56.10
N SER A 195 19.01 -2.39 -56.78
CA SER A 195 17.75 -1.80 -56.31
C SER A 195 16.71 -2.83 -55.83
N SER A 196 16.70 -4.03 -56.44
CA SER A 196 15.82 -5.14 -56.06
C SER A 196 16.05 -5.63 -54.62
N LYS A 197 17.31 -5.69 -54.15
CA LYS A 197 17.66 -6.09 -52.77
C LYS A 197 17.25 -5.05 -51.75
N ILE A 198 17.52 -3.79 -52.05
CA ILE A 198 17.15 -2.65 -51.20
C ILE A 198 15.64 -2.63 -50.97
N SER A 199 14.85 -2.84 -52.04
CA SER A 199 13.39 -2.92 -51.95
C SER A 199 12.92 -4.03 -51.00
N GLN A 200 13.53 -5.21 -51.06
CA GLN A 200 13.19 -6.33 -50.17
C GLN A 200 13.51 -6.03 -48.69
N ILE A 201 14.65 -5.39 -48.41
CA ILE A 201 15.02 -5.01 -47.04
C ILE A 201 14.02 -4.00 -46.48
N VAL A 202 13.62 -3.01 -47.29
CA VAL A 202 12.64 -1.99 -46.91
C VAL A 202 11.28 -2.63 -46.64
N ILE A 203 10.79 -3.51 -47.51
CA ILE A 203 9.53 -4.26 -47.30
C ILE A 203 9.56 -5.02 -45.97
N LYS A 204 10.66 -5.73 -45.70
CA LYS A 204 10.83 -6.47 -44.44
C LYS A 204 10.83 -5.55 -43.22
N ALA A 205 11.48 -4.38 -43.30
CA ALA A 205 11.45 -3.38 -42.23
C ALA A 205 10.04 -2.84 -41.98
N PHE A 206 9.25 -2.61 -43.03
CA PHE A 206 7.83 -2.25 -42.93
C PHE A 206 7.00 -3.34 -42.24
N GLU A 207 7.14 -4.61 -42.65
CA GLU A 207 6.42 -5.73 -42.04
C GLU A 207 6.74 -5.89 -40.55
N ILE A 208 7.99 -5.71 -40.14
CA ILE A 208 8.38 -5.79 -38.73
C ILE A 208 7.83 -4.59 -37.97
N SER A 209 7.91 -3.37 -38.54
CA SER A 209 7.36 -2.16 -37.93
C SER A 209 5.85 -2.27 -37.69
N ASP A 210 5.10 -2.84 -38.64
CA ASP A 210 3.66 -3.08 -38.51
C ASP A 210 3.35 -4.03 -37.34
N LYS A 211 4.10 -5.14 -37.23
CA LYS A 211 3.98 -6.07 -36.09
C LYS A 211 4.29 -5.41 -34.76
N ILE A 212 5.33 -4.55 -34.68
CA ILE A 212 5.63 -3.81 -33.45
C ILE A 212 4.49 -2.86 -33.10
N SER A 213 3.96 -2.12 -34.08
CA SER A 213 2.84 -1.19 -33.88
C SER A 213 1.59 -1.91 -33.37
N HIS A 214 1.31 -3.10 -33.92
CA HIS A 214 0.20 -3.95 -33.47
C HIS A 214 0.37 -4.37 -32.00
N GLU A 215 1.52 -4.93 -31.61
CA GLU A 215 1.81 -5.32 -30.21
C GLU A 215 1.76 -4.13 -29.25
N ILE A 216 2.30 -2.96 -29.66
CA ILE A 216 2.20 -1.72 -28.86
C ILE A 216 0.74 -1.31 -28.67
N THR A 217 -0.08 -1.43 -29.70
CA THR A 217 -1.51 -1.11 -29.63
C THR A 217 -2.23 -2.05 -28.65
N GLU A 218 -1.97 -3.36 -28.72
CA GLU A 218 -2.55 -4.33 -27.77
C GLU A 218 -2.14 -4.04 -26.33
N MET A 219 -0.85 -3.74 -26.08
CA MET A 219 -0.38 -3.35 -24.74
C MET A 219 -1.07 -2.07 -24.25
N LYS A 220 -1.21 -1.06 -25.10
CA LYS A 220 -1.91 0.20 -24.78
C LYS A 220 -3.38 -0.04 -24.44
N GLU A 221 -4.05 -0.94 -25.15
CA GLU A 221 -5.42 -1.33 -24.82
C GLU A 221 -5.51 -2.07 -23.48
N SER A 222 -4.58 -2.98 -23.21
CA SER A 222 -4.49 -3.67 -21.92
C SER A 222 -4.26 -2.68 -20.76
N LEU A 223 -3.35 -1.70 -20.92
CA LEU A 223 -3.15 -0.63 -19.94
C LEU A 223 -4.42 0.20 -19.71
N LYS A 224 -5.16 0.55 -20.77
CA LYS A 224 -6.44 1.26 -20.65
C LYS A 224 -7.47 0.42 -19.88
N LYS A 225 -7.56 -0.88 -20.16
CA LYS A 225 -8.46 -1.80 -19.45
C LYS A 225 -8.09 -1.90 -17.96
N LEU A 226 -6.80 -2.01 -17.66
CA LEU A 226 -6.30 -2.04 -16.28
C LEU A 226 -6.64 -0.74 -15.57
N ALA A 227 -6.31 0.43 -16.13
CA ALA A 227 -6.65 1.73 -15.54
C ALA A 227 -8.15 1.89 -15.28
N ASN A 228 -9.00 1.51 -16.24
CA ASN A 228 -10.46 1.57 -16.09
C ASN A 228 -11.02 0.63 -15.00
N ASN A 229 -10.30 -0.43 -14.62
CA ASN A 229 -10.72 -1.30 -13.53
C ASN A 229 -10.52 -0.66 -12.15
N TYR A 230 -9.61 0.31 -12.03
CA TYR A 230 -9.36 1.05 -10.78
C TYR A 230 -10.30 2.25 -10.59
N GLU A 231 -10.95 2.73 -11.65
CA GLU A 231 -11.93 3.83 -11.57
C GLU A 231 -13.34 3.38 -11.13
N LYS A 232 -13.61 2.07 -11.05
CA LYS A 232 -14.92 1.49 -10.70
C LYS A 232 -15.04 1.19 -9.21
#